data_AF-A0A972J7G6-F1
#
_entry.id   AF-A0A972J7G6-F1
#
_cell.length_a   1.000
_cell.length_b   1.000
_cell.length_c   1.000
_cell.angle_alpha   90.00
_cell.angle_beta   90.00
_cell.angle_gamma   90.00
#
_symmetry.space_group_name_H-M   'P 1'
#
loop_
_entity.id
_entity.type
_entity.pdbx_description
1 polymer ?
#
loop_
_entity_poly.entity_id
_entity_poly.type
_entity_poly.pdbx_seq_one_letter_code
_entity_poly.pdbx_strand_id
1 'polypeptide(L)'
;GLNLHELGDIIKFGLERSPHIRGVHLQPMSEMGRFEFRNKKRISVPKLINSIVEGAGGLMKYEDFTGGSSEHPYCSIHAAYMIKPDGSLKALEPSSGCGCSCDNSRDFVASRWGKSNDPSEKHADGFDEFLDKAVLNTFTVSSMLFQDAWNLDLERLKYCYLMEFDTKRGLVPFCAYNLTDSKGEALYRK
;
A
#
# COMPACT_ATOMS: atom_id res chain seq x y z
N GLY A 1 -9.12 -14.31 -5.80
CA GLY A 1 -7.86 -14.71 -5.13
C GLY A 1 -8.11 -15.92 -4.26
N LEU A 2 -7.05 -16.52 -3.73
CA LEU A 2 -7.13 -17.72 -2.89
C LEU A 2 -7.58 -17.38 -1.45
N ASN A 3 -7.09 -16.28 -0.91
CA ASN A 3 -7.24 -15.85 0.49
C ASN A 3 -7.97 -14.50 0.63
N LEU A 4 -8.80 -14.11 -0.34
CA LEU A 4 -9.50 -12.80 -0.26
C LEU A 4 -10.49 -12.71 0.91
N HIS A 5 -11.01 -13.86 1.35
CA HIS A 5 -11.93 -13.94 2.48
C HIS A 5 -11.24 -13.64 3.82
N GLU A 6 -9.91 -13.74 3.89
CA GLU A 6 -9.14 -13.49 5.12
C GLU A 6 -8.73 -12.01 5.29
N LEU A 7 -8.90 -11.18 4.26
CA LEU A 7 -8.42 -9.79 4.25
C LEU A 7 -9.03 -8.97 5.40
N GLY A 8 -10.34 -9.13 5.63
CA GLY A 8 -11.04 -8.45 6.72
C GLY A 8 -10.49 -8.82 8.09
N ASP A 9 -10.22 -10.09 8.32
CA ASP A 9 -9.75 -10.60 9.62
C ASP A 9 -8.30 -10.19 9.89
N ILE A 10 -7.45 -10.14 8.86
CA ILE A 10 -6.08 -9.58 8.96
C ILE A 10 -6.14 -8.11 9.38
N ILE A 11 -7.05 -7.33 8.78
CA ILE A 11 -7.20 -5.90 9.10
C ILE A 11 -7.73 -5.71 10.52
N LYS A 12 -8.76 -6.47 10.93
CA LYS A 12 -9.31 -6.44 12.30
C LYS A 12 -8.25 -6.81 13.33
N PHE A 13 -7.46 -7.85 13.07
CA PHE A 13 -6.34 -8.23 13.92
C PHE A 13 -5.32 -7.09 14.10
N GLY A 14 -5.03 -6.36 13.02
CA GLY A 14 -4.19 -5.16 13.10
C GLY A 14 -4.81 -4.06 13.97
N LEU A 15 -6.10 -3.78 13.78
CA LEU A 15 -6.84 -2.77 14.54
C LEU A 15 -6.90 -3.09 16.05
N GLU A 16 -7.18 -4.34 16.41
CA GLU A 16 -7.24 -4.83 17.80
C GLU A 16 -5.90 -4.70 18.54
N ARG A 17 -4.79 -4.56 17.80
CA ARG A 17 -3.43 -4.42 18.34
C ARG A 17 -2.88 -3.01 18.23
N SER A 18 -3.69 -2.06 17.78
CA SER A 18 -3.33 -0.64 17.84
C SER A 18 -3.05 -0.22 19.30
N PRO A 19 -2.04 0.64 19.57
CA PRO A 19 -1.17 1.34 18.63
C PRO A 19 0.08 0.55 18.17
N HIS A 20 0.28 -0.69 18.62
CA HIS A 20 1.47 -1.48 18.29
C HIS A 20 1.50 -1.89 16.81
N ILE A 21 0.34 -2.16 16.23
CA ILE A 21 0.16 -2.30 14.78
C ILE A 21 -0.51 -1.02 14.27
N ARG A 22 0.19 -0.29 13.40
CA ARG A 22 -0.26 0.99 12.84
C ARG A 22 -0.83 0.87 11.42
N GLY A 23 -0.85 -0.33 10.88
CA GLY A 23 -1.45 -0.57 9.57
C GLY A 23 -1.15 -1.94 9.00
N VAL A 24 -1.79 -2.22 7.87
CA VAL A 24 -1.62 -3.43 7.08
C VAL A 24 -1.32 -3.03 5.64
N HIS A 25 -0.21 -3.54 5.10
CA HIS A 25 0.11 -3.46 3.68
C HIS A 25 -0.14 -4.82 3.03
N LEU A 26 -1.09 -4.88 2.10
CA LEU A 26 -1.44 -6.09 1.37
C LEU A 26 -0.64 -6.14 0.07
N GLN A 27 0.02 -7.26 -0.21
CA GLN A 27 0.75 -7.44 -1.46
C GLN A 27 0.13 -8.61 -2.24
N PRO A 28 -0.82 -8.37 -3.16
CA PRO A 28 -1.25 -9.39 -4.09
C PRO A 28 -0.07 -10.00 -4.82
N MET A 29 -0.13 -11.33 -4.98
CA MET A 29 0.92 -12.07 -5.66
C MET A 29 0.90 -11.73 -7.16
N SER A 30 2.09 -11.45 -7.68
CA SER A 30 2.35 -11.22 -9.11
C SER A 30 3.39 -12.22 -9.58
N GLU A 31 3.14 -12.83 -10.73
CA GLU A 31 3.98 -13.87 -11.32
C GLU A 31 5.17 -13.24 -12.06
N MET A 32 6.21 -12.84 -11.32
CA MET A 32 7.47 -12.30 -11.88
C MET A 32 8.71 -12.80 -11.13
N GLY A 33 9.86 -12.88 -11.80
CA GLY A 33 11.12 -13.35 -11.22
C GLY A 33 11.26 -14.88 -11.19
N ARG A 34 11.68 -15.44 -10.04
CA ARG A 34 12.00 -16.87 -9.89
C ARG A 34 10.83 -17.64 -9.29
N PHE A 35 9.91 -18.10 -10.14
CA PHE A 35 8.73 -18.86 -9.70
C PHE A 35 8.29 -19.84 -10.78
N GLU A 36 7.53 -20.86 -10.39
CA GLU A 36 6.80 -21.70 -11.32
C GLU A 36 5.40 -21.10 -11.52
N PHE A 37 5.00 -20.87 -12.77
CA PHE A 37 3.66 -20.41 -13.10
C PHE A 37 2.62 -21.41 -12.59
N ARG A 38 1.85 -21.01 -11.58
CA ARG A 38 0.97 -21.92 -10.85
C ARG A 38 -0.49 -21.47 -10.88
N ASN A 39 -0.83 -20.21 -11.21
CA ASN A 39 -2.23 -19.80 -11.17
C ASN A 39 -2.65 -18.61 -12.06
N LYS A 40 -3.93 -18.61 -12.48
CA LYS A 40 -4.54 -17.58 -13.35
C LYS A 40 -5.25 -16.44 -12.60
N LYS A 41 -5.43 -16.54 -11.28
CA LYS A 41 -6.33 -15.64 -10.54
C LYS A 41 -5.65 -14.35 -10.07
N ARG A 42 -5.45 -13.40 -11.00
CA ARG A 42 -5.11 -12.00 -10.67
C ARG A 42 -6.28 -11.30 -9.98
N ILE A 43 -5.98 -10.22 -9.27
CA ILE A 43 -6.97 -9.34 -8.66
C ILE A 43 -6.84 -7.93 -9.24
N SER A 44 -7.98 -7.28 -9.49
CA SER A 44 -8.04 -5.87 -9.86
C SER A 44 -8.17 -4.99 -8.61
N VAL A 45 -7.78 -3.71 -8.73
CA VAL A 45 -7.96 -2.72 -7.64
C VAL A 45 -9.40 -2.70 -7.10
N PRO A 46 -10.45 -2.58 -7.93
CA PRO A 46 -11.83 -2.57 -7.41
C PRO A 46 -12.20 -3.87 -6.69
N LYS A 47 -11.73 -5.03 -7.18
CA LYS A 47 -12.03 -6.32 -6.51
C LYS A 47 -11.31 -6.43 -5.17
N LEU A 48 -10.09 -5.90 -5.05
CA LEU A 48 -9.37 -5.84 -3.79
C LEU A 48 -10.10 -4.98 -2.77
N ILE A 49 -10.45 -3.74 -3.14
CA ILE A 49 -11.19 -2.82 -2.27
C ILE A 49 -12.50 -3.44 -1.81
N ASN A 50 -13.30 -3.99 -2.73
CA ASN A 50 -14.57 -4.63 -2.37
C ASN A 50 -14.36 -5.82 -1.42
N SER A 51 -13.32 -6.63 -1.62
CA SER A 51 -13.05 -7.77 -0.71
C SER A 51 -12.64 -7.29 0.69
N ILE A 52 -11.92 -6.16 0.78
CA ILE A 52 -11.60 -5.51 2.06
C ILE A 52 -12.87 -5.00 2.73
N VAL A 53 -13.70 -4.24 2.01
CA VAL A 53 -14.94 -3.63 2.54
C VAL A 53 -15.92 -4.69 3.02
N GLU A 54 -16.13 -5.75 2.21
CA GLU A 54 -16.96 -6.90 2.58
C GLU A 54 -16.46 -7.56 3.87
N GLY A 55 -15.14 -7.83 3.97
CA GLY A 55 -14.54 -8.47 5.15
C GLY A 55 -14.47 -7.57 6.39
N ALA A 56 -14.39 -6.25 6.21
CA ALA A 56 -14.28 -5.26 7.27
C ALA A 56 -15.61 -5.03 8.01
N GLY A 57 -16.73 -5.56 7.51
CA GLY A 57 -18.02 -5.53 8.22
C GLY A 57 -18.54 -4.11 8.48
N GLY A 58 -18.32 -3.18 7.53
CA GLY A 58 -18.79 -1.79 7.62
C GLY A 58 -17.84 -0.81 8.32
N LEU A 59 -16.70 -1.28 8.83
CA LEU A 59 -15.65 -0.40 9.40
C LEU A 59 -15.00 0.52 8.35
N MET A 60 -15.04 0.12 7.08
CA MET A 60 -14.38 0.79 5.96
C MET A 60 -15.35 0.85 4.78
N LYS A 61 -15.23 1.89 3.96
CA LYS A 61 -16.04 2.11 2.76
C LYS A 61 -15.17 2.13 1.52
N TYR A 62 -15.79 1.91 0.36
CA TYR A 62 -15.06 1.90 -0.92
C TYR A 62 -14.42 3.27 -1.19
N GLU A 63 -15.12 4.34 -0.84
CA GLU A 63 -14.73 5.73 -1.08
C GLU A 63 -13.56 6.19 -0.20
N ASP A 64 -13.25 5.45 0.87
CA ASP A 64 -12.11 5.75 1.75
C ASP A 64 -10.77 5.48 1.04
N PHE A 65 -10.77 4.66 -0.02
CA PHE A 65 -9.57 4.22 -0.73
C PHE A 65 -9.24 5.13 -1.90
N THR A 66 -7.98 5.54 -1.98
CA THR A 66 -7.43 6.33 -3.07
C THR A 66 -6.23 5.65 -3.71
N GLY A 67 -5.91 6.02 -4.96
CA GLY A 67 -4.68 5.59 -5.62
C GLY A 67 -3.45 6.30 -5.05
N GLY A 68 -2.27 5.74 -5.27
CA GLY A 68 -1.00 6.41 -4.95
C GLY A 68 -0.84 7.76 -5.65
N SER A 69 -0.13 8.69 -5.02
CA SER A 69 0.02 10.08 -5.48
C SER A 69 1.07 10.27 -6.60
N SER A 70 1.99 9.33 -6.77
CA SER A 70 3.15 9.48 -7.67
C SER A 70 3.24 8.41 -8.75
N GLU A 71 2.36 7.42 -8.72
CA GLU A 71 2.27 6.29 -9.66
C GLU A 71 0.93 6.28 -10.38
N HIS A 72 0.75 5.36 -11.32
CA HIS A 72 -0.54 5.12 -11.91
C HIS A 72 -1.57 4.69 -10.83
N PRO A 73 -2.81 5.22 -10.83
CA PRO A 73 -3.86 4.86 -9.85
C PRO A 73 -4.28 3.38 -9.80
N TYR A 74 -3.74 2.54 -10.70
CA TYR A 74 -3.98 1.09 -10.70
C TYR A 74 -2.80 0.31 -10.12
N CYS A 75 -1.74 0.99 -9.69
CA CYS A 75 -0.57 0.39 -9.06
C CYS A 75 -0.73 0.21 -7.55
N SER A 76 -1.47 1.08 -6.88
CA SER A 76 -1.69 0.96 -5.44
C SER A 76 -3.04 1.49 -4.98
N ILE A 77 -3.40 1.10 -3.76
CA ILE A 77 -4.46 1.72 -2.99
C ILE A 77 -3.93 2.14 -1.62
N HIS A 78 -4.55 3.16 -1.06
CA HIS A 78 -4.25 3.68 0.25
C HIS A 78 -5.52 4.22 0.93
N ALA A 79 -5.70 3.90 2.21
CA ALA A 79 -6.68 4.48 3.11
C ALA A 79 -6.05 4.67 4.48
N ALA A 80 -6.39 5.78 5.16
CA ALA A 80 -5.93 6.07 6.51
C ALA A 80 -7.11 6.42 7.40
N TYR A 81 -7.04 5.99 8.65
CA TYR A 81 -8.13 6.11 9.61
C TYR A 81 -7.61 6.62 10.95
N MET A 82 -8.28 7.61 11.52
CA MET A 82 -8.12 7.94 12.93
C MET A 82 -9.04 7.04 13.75
N ILE A 83 -8.46 6.31 14.70
CA ILE A 83 -9.19 5.50 15.67
C ILE A 83 -9.69 6.42 16.78
N LYS A 84 -11.00 6.48 16.96
CA LYS A 84 -11.62 7.25 18.03
C LYS A 84 -11.58 6.47 19.35
N PRO A 85 -11.76 7.15 20.51
CA PRO A 85 -11.79 6.48 21.82
C PRO A 85 -12.88 5.41 21.97
N ASP A 86 -13.96 5.48 21.19
CA ASP A 86 -15.03 4.48 21.15
C ASP A 86 -14.71 3.27 20.24
N GLY A 87 -13.51 3.23 19.64
CA GLY A 87 -13.08 2.21 18.70
C GLY A 87 -13.57 2.41 17.27
N SER A 88 -14.41 3.43 17.00
CA SER A 88 -14.86 3.72 15.65
C SER A 88 -13.76 4.34 14.79
N LEU A 89 -13.81 4.07 13.49
CA LEU A 89 -12.86 4.63 12.52
C LEU A 89 -13.40 5.90 11.89
N LYS A 90 -12.58 6.94 11.83
CA LYS A 90 -12.82 8.12 10.99
C LYS A 90 -11.82 8.11 9.84
N ALA A 91 -12.31 7.95 8.61
CA ALA A 91 -11.47 8.10 7.42
C ALA A 91 -10.82 9.49 7.43
N LEU A 92 -9.51 9.50 7.17
CA LEU A 92 -8.76 10.72 6.99
C LEU A 92 -8.80 11.06 5.50
N GLU A 93 -9.14 12.31 5.20
CA GLU A 93 -9.09 12.80 3.84
C GLU A 93 -7.69 12.56 3.26
N PRO A 94 -7.59 12.03 2.04
CA PRO A 94 -6.34 12.04 1.30
C PRO A 94 -5.84 13.47 1.28
N SER A 95 -4.60 13.72 1.70
CA SER A 95 -4.02 15.05 1.55
C SER A 95 -4.13 15.44 0.09
N SER A 96 -5.01 16.38 -0.24
CA SER A 96 -5.28 16.92 -1.57
C SER A 96 -4.12 17.83 -2.03
N GLY A 97 -2.90 17.39 -1.79
CA GLY A 97 -1.70 17.97 -2.38
C GLY A 97 -1.60 17.48 -3.82
N CYS A 98 -2.21 18.22 -4.74
CA CYS A 98 -1.71 18.30 -6.11
C CYS A 98 -0.26 18.80 -6.03
N GLY A 99 0.67 17.87 -5.94
CA GLY A 99 2.08 18.14 -5.78
C GLY A 99 2.84 16.91 -6.21
N CYS A 100 3.30 16.93 -7.46
CA CYS A 100 4.19 15.97 -8.10
C CYS A 100 5.57 15.88 -7.42
N SER A 101 5.65 15.91 -6.10
CA SER A 101 6.88 15.71 -5.34
C SER A 101 6.76 14.38 -4.58
N CYS A 102 7.69 13.48 -4.90
CA CYS A 102 7.93 12.25 -4.15
C CYS A 102 8.19 12.52 -2.64
N ASP A 103 8.50 13.75 -2.25
CA ASP A 103 8.76 14.13 -0.86
C ASP A 103 7.49 14.02 -0.01
N ASN A 104 6.33 14.43 -0.54
CA ASN A 104 5.05 14.31 0.18
C ASN A 104 4.68 12.85 0.49
N SER A 105 4.95 11.93 -0.45
CA SER A 105 4.73 10.49 -0.24
C SER A 105 5.72 9.91 0.77
N ARG A 106 6.99 10.34 0.72
CA ARG A 106 8.02 9.91 1.68
C ARG A 106 7.72 10.38 3.09
N ASP A 107 7.31 11.62 3.27
CA ASP A 107 6.95 12.19 4.57
C ASP A 107 5.69 11.55 5.14
N PHE A 108 4.70 11.27 4.30
CA PHE A 108 3.51 10.52 4.69
C PHE A 108 3.88 9.11 5.19
N VAL A 109 4.70 8.37 4.44
CA VAL A 109 5.15 7.03 4.85
C VAL A 109 6.01 7.12 6.12
N ALA A 110 6.92 8.08 6.21
CA ALA A 110 7.80 8.25 7.37
C ALA A 110 7.01 8.58 8.64
N SER A 111 6.01 9.46 8.56
CA SER A 111 5.19 9.82 9.73
C SER A 111 4.28 8.67 10.21
N ARG A 112 3.88 7.75 9.33
CA ARG A 112 2.96 6.64 9.67
C ARG A 112 3.64 5.30 9.93
N TRP A 113 4.79 5.06 9.31
CA TRP A 113 5.54 3.81 9.40
C TRP A 113 6.90 3.97 10.09
N GLY A 114 7.38 5.20 10.30
CA GLY A 114 8.63 5.49 11.00
C GLY A 114 8.58 5.15 12.49
N LYS A 115 9.74 4.87 13.08
CA LYS A 115 9.86 4.63 14.53
C LYS A 115 9.34 5.88 15.26
N SER A 116 8.37 5.74 16.16
CA SER A 116 8.02 6.83 17.07
C SER A 116 9.23 7.13 17.96
N ASN A 117 9.43 8.40 18.33
CA ASN A 117 10.41 8.74 19.36
C ASN A 117 10.10 7.97 20.65
N ASP A 118 11.14 7.77 21.47
CA ASP A 118 11.04 7.01 22.70
C ASP A 118 9.98 7.64 23.62
N PRO A 119 8.95 6.89 24.07
CA PRO A 119 7.91 7.43 24.94
C PRO A 119 8.44 7.92 26.31
N SER A 120 9.72 7.71 26.61
CA SER A 120 10.39 8.27 27.79
C SER A 120 10.84 9.73 27.64
N GLU A 121 10.81 10.31 26.43
CA GLU A 121 10.99 11.75 26.25
C GLU A 121 9.69 12.48 26.61
N LYS A 122 9.67 13.13 27.78
CA LYS A 122 8.55 13.98 28.20
C LYS A 122 8.45 15.20 27.28
N HIS A 123 7.48 15.18 26.38
CA HIS A 123 7.09 16.37 25.61
C HIS A 123 6.51 17.44 26.56
N ALA A 124 6.94 18.69 26.38
CA ALA A 124 6.78 19.75 27.35
C ALA A 124 5.43 20.50 27.28
N ASP A 125 4.58 20.19 26.29
CA ASP A 125 3.31 20.87 26.07
C ASP A 125 2.21 19.92 25.53
N GLY A 126 0.95 20.28 25.80
CA GLY A 126 -0.23 19.48 25.43
C GLY A 126 -0.49 19.42 23.92
N PHE A 127 0.26 20.17 23.12
CA PHE A 127 0.16 20.14 21.65
C PHE A 127 1.00 19.00 21.07
N ASP A 128 2.22 18.79 21.58
CA ASP A 128 3.04 17.63 21.21
C ASP A 128 2.36 16.32 21.63
N GLU A 129 1.79 16.26 22.84
CA GLU A 129 1.03 15.08 23.29
C GLU A 129 -0.20 14.81 22.39
N PHE A 130 -0.81 15.86 21.84
CA PHE A 130 -1.90 15.76 20.88
C PHE A 130 -1.42 15.27 19.50
N LEU A 131 -0.27 15.75 19.03
CA LEU A 131 0.35 15.30 17.78
C LEU A 131 0.78 13.84 17.86
N ASP A 132 1.39 13.42 18.97
CA ASP A 132 1.76 12.04 19.22
C ASP A 132 0.52 11.15 19.27
N LYS A 133 -0.54 11.57 19.97
CA LYS A 133 -1.82 10.85 19.97
C LYS A 133 -2.45 10.81 18.58
N ALA A 134 -2.32 11.85 17.77
CA ALA A 134 -2.85 11.88 16.41
C ALA A 134 -2.10 10.90 15.48
N VAL A 135 -0.78 10.76 15.64
CA VAL A 135 0.03 9.80 14.89
C VAL A 135 -0.19 8.37 15.39
N LEU A 136 -0.18 8.15 16.71
CA LEU A 136 -0.34 6.83 17.33
C LEU A 136 -1.75 6.25 17.15
N ASN A 137 -2.78 7.10 17.11
CA ASN A 137 -4.17 6.65 16.87
C ASN A 137 -4.52 6.59 15.38
N THR A 138 -3.53 6.58 14.48
CA THR A 138 -3.79 6.34 13.07
C THR A 138 -3.53 4.90 12.68
N PHE A 139 -4.48 4.30 11.97
CA PHE A 139 -4.33 3.02 11.29
C PHE A 139 -4.36 3.20 9.76
N THR A 140 -3.49 2.50 9.05
CA THR A 140 -3.39 2.59 7.58
C THR A 140 -3.65 1.25 6.91
N VAL A 141 -4.38 1.25 5.79
CA VAL A 141 -4.54 0.09 4.91
C VAL A 141 -4.02 0.48 3.54
N SER A 142 -3.09 -0.29 3.01
CA SER A 142 -2.50 -0.02 1.70
C SER A 142 -2.24 -1.30 0.94
N SER A 143 -2.04 -1.20 -0.37
CA SER A 143 -1.64 -2.33 -1.19
C SER A 143 -0.95 -1.87 -2.46
N MET A 144 0.00 -2.66 -2.95
CA MET A 144 0.61 -2.48 -4.27
C MET A 144 0.33 -3.69 -5.17
N LEU A 145 -0.13 -3.47 -6.39
CA LEU A 145 -0.54 -4.49 -7.35
C LEU A 145 0.47 -4.57 -8.50
N PHE A 146 1.60 -5.26 -8.31
CA PHE A 146 2.61 -5.40 -9.37
C PHE A 146 2.09 -6.16 -10.61
N GLN A 147 2.78 -5.99 -11.74
CA GLN A 147 2.37 -6.50 -13.05
C GLN A 147 3.20 -7.70 -13.51
N ASP A 148 2.54 -8.69 -14.08
CA ASP A 148 3.13 -9.88 -14.68
C ASP A 148 2.80 -9.99 -16.19
N ALA A 149 3.24 -11.08 -16.81
CA ALA A 149 3.10 -11.32 -18.26
C ALA A 149 1.65 -11.24 -18.77
N TRP A 150 0.66 -11.37 -17.89
CA TRP A 150 -0.75 -11.44 -18.25
C TRP A 150 -1.54 -10.15 -17.95
N ASN A 151 -0.98 -9.22 -17.17
CA ASN A 151 -1.61 -7.93 -16.85
C ASN A 151 -0.65 -6.73 -16.98
N LEU A 152 0.44 -6.91 -17.74
CA LEU A 152 1.33 -5.83 -18.11
C LEU A 152 0.57 -4.79 -18.95
N ASP A 153 0.71 -3.54 -18.54
CA ASP A 153 0.09 -2.35 -19.09
C ASP A 153 1.18 -1.30 -19.19
N LEU A 154 1.45 -0.86 -20.42
CA LEU A 154 2.54 0.07 -20.72
C LEU A 154 2.29 1.46 -20.15
N GLU A 155 1.03 1.89 -19.99
CA GLU A 155 0.73 3.17 -19.36
C GLU A 155 1.18 3.14 -17.90
N ARG A 156 0.86 2.08 -17.16
CA ARG A 156 1.33 1.92 -15.78
C ARG A 156 2.85 1.97 -15.64
N LEU A 157 3.59 1.41 -16.61
CA LEU A 157 5.05 1.47 -16.64
C LEU A 157 5.59 2.88 -16.89
N LYS A 158 4.92 3.70 -17.72
CA LYS A 158 5.33 5.10 -17.98
C LYS A 158 5.28 5.97 -16.73
N TYR A 159 4.35 5.69 -15.81
CA TYR A 159 4.21 6.40 -14.53
C TYR A 159 4.97 5.72 -13.38
N CYS A 160 5.75 4.67 -13.65
CA CYS A 160 6.46 3.95 -12.61
C CYS A 160 7.71 4.73 -12.18
N TYR A 161 7.81 5.06 -10.90
CA TYR A 161 9.00 5.68 -10.29
C TYR A 161 9.88 4.67 -9.54
N LEU A 162 9.44 3.41 -9.43
CA LEU A 162 10.27 2.31 -8.93
C LEU A 162 11.11 1.81 -10.11
N MET A 163 12.37 2.23 -10.16
CA MET A 163 13.26 1.96 -11.31
C MET A 163 14.44 1.08 -10.89
N GLU A 164 14.76 0.12 -11.74
CA GLU A 164 15.93 -0.75 -11.64
C GLU A 164 16.98 -0.30 -12.65
N PHE A 165 18.26 -0.37 -12.29
CA PHE A 165 19.34 0.00 -13.19
C PHE A 165 19.87 -1.22 -13.96
N ASP A 166 19.79 -1.17 -15.29
CA ASP A 166 20.37 -2.14 -16.22
C ASP A 166 21.59 -1.52 -16.92
N THR A 167 22.73 -2.22 -16.85
CA THR A 167 24.01 -1.76 -17.43
C THR A 167 23.99 -1.47 -18.94
N LYS A 168 23.05 -2.04 -19.70
CA LYS A 168 22.93 -1.88 -21.15
C LYS A 168 21.78 -0.95 -21.55
N ARG A 169 20.73 -0.88 -20.73
CA ARG A 169 19.45 -0.23 -21.08
C ARG A 169 19.07 0.92 -20.15
N GLY A 170 19.88 1.22 -19.14
CA GLY A 170 19.66 2.32 -18.21
C GLY A 170 18.55 1.99 -17.19
N LEU A 171 17.72 2.97 -16.88
CA LEU A 171 16.64 2.82 -15.90
C LEU A 171 15.44 2.08 -16.53
N VAL A 172 15.01 1.00 -15.88
CA VAL A 172 13.89 0.14 -16.31
C VAL A 172 12.86 0.06 -15.19
N PRO A 173 11.55 0.26 -15.45
CA PRO A 173 10.52 0.11 -14.43
C PRO A 173 10.56 -1.26 -13.72
N PHE A 174 10.32 -1.28 -12.41
CA PHE A 174 10.48 -2.47 -11.56
C PHE A 174 9.76 -3.70 -12.10
N CYS A 175 8.47 -3.56 -12.47
CA CYS A 175 7.69 -4.68 -13.02
C CYS A 175 8.29 -5.16 -14.34
N ALA A 176 8.73 -4.25 -15.21
CA ALA A 176 9.32 -4.60 -16.51
C ALA A 176 10.68 -5.29 -16.35
N TYR A 177 11.52 -4.82 -15.42
CA TYR A 177 12.83 -5.40 -15.16
C TYR A 177 12.73 -6.84 -14.65
N ASN A 178 11.78 -7.08 -13.74
CA ASN A 178 11.55 -8.38 -13.12
C ASN A 178 10.63 -9.31 -13.93
N LEU A 179 10.06 -8.82 -15.02
CA LEU A 179 9.15 -9.57 -15.85
C LEU A 179 9.84 -10.79 -16.48
N THR A 180 9.16 -11.93 -16.38
CA THR A 180 9.41 -13.10 -17.20
C THR A 180 8.26 -13.30 -18.17
N ASP A 181 8.52 -13.83 -19.35
CA ASP A 181 7.45 -14.26 -20.26
C ASP A 181 6.70 -15.49 -19.70
N SER A 182 5.72 -16.00 -20.43
CA SER A 182 4.92 -17.18 -20.01
C SER A 182 5.72 -18.48 -19.90
N LYS A 183 6.97 -18.51 -20.34
CA LYS A 183 7.91 -19.64 -20.22
C LYS A 183 8.93 -19.44 -19.10
N GLY A 184 8.89 -18.30 -18.40
CA GLY A 184 9.84 -17.97 -17.34
C GLY A 184 11.11 -17.29 -17.85
N GLU A 185 11.16 -16.86 -19.12
CA GLU A 185 12.33 -16.21 -19.70
C GLU A 185 12.32 -14.71 -19.39
N ALA A 186 13.39 -14.20 -18.78
CA ALA A 186 13.53 -12.78 -18.44
C ALA A 186 14.18 -11.96 -19.57
N LEU A 187 13.69 -10.74 -19.80
CA LEU A 187 14.25 -9.83 -20.81
C LEU A 187 15.48 -9.04 -20.30
N TYR A 188 15.38 -8.55 -19.06
CA TYR A 188 16.37 -7.68 -18.43
C TYR A 188 17.23 -8.43 -17.42
N ARG A 189 16.57 -9.14 -16.49
CA ARG A 189 17.21 -9.88 -15.40
C ARG A 189 17.89 -11.17 -15.89
N LYS A 190 19.06 -11.03 -16.50
CA LYS A 190 19.93 -12.12 -16.97
C LYS A 190 20.92 -12.57 -15.91
#